data_AF-A2BV33-F1
#
_entry.id   AF-A2BV33-F1
#
_cell.length_a   1.000
_cell.length_b   1.000
_cell.length_c   1.000
_cell.angle_alpha   90.00
_cell.angle_beta   90.00
_cell.angle_gamma   90.00
#
_symmetry.space_group_name_H-M   'P 1'
#
loop_
_entity.id
_entity.type
_entity.pdbx_description
1 polymer ?
#
loop_
_entity_poly.entity_id
_entity_poly.type
_entity_poly.pdbx_seq_one_letter_code
_entity_poly.pdbx_strand_id
1 'polypeptide(L)' 'MELFTRENIGNYTSDPDAKNDHKYCKEMQEIRKELRKLDQETKRDGGVIDWNYMLNDMM' A
#
# COMPACT_ATOMS: atom_id res chain seq x y z
N MET A 1 -11.14 -6.97 5.13
CA MET A 1 -9.69 -6.73 5.25
C MET A 1 -9.50 -5.29 5.61
N GLU A 2 -8.73 -5.02 6.66
CA GLU A 2 -8.31 -3.67 7.00
C GLU A 2 -7.11 -3.32 6.13
N LEU A 3 -7.28 -2.35 5.23
CA LEU A 3 -6.30 -2.04 4.18
C LEU A 3 -5.17 -1.16 4.71
N PHE A 4 -5.52 -0.21 5.56
CA PHE A 4 -4.61 0.77 6.16
C PHE A 4 -4.17 0.33 7.55
N THR A 5 -3.46 -0.79 7.65
CA THR A 5 -2.76 -1.17 8.88
C THR A 5 -1.28 -0.84 8.77
N ARG A 6 -0.60 -0.67 9.91
CA ARG A 6 0.84 -0.38 9.97
C ARG A 6 1.66 -1.45 9.24
N GLU A 7 1.27 -2.71 9.41
CA GLU A 7 1.90 -3.84 8.75
C GLU A 7 1.66 -3.82 7.24
N ASN A 8 0.43 -3.58 6.79
CA ASN A 8 0.09 -3.60 5.36
C ASN A 8 0.76 -2.45 4.61
N ILE A 9 0.70 -1.24 5.16
CA ILE A 9 1.34 -0.06 4.59
C ILE A 9 2.86 -0.25 4.59
N GLY A 10 3.47 -0.69 5.70
CA GLY A 10 4.91 -0.93 5.75
C GLY A 10 5.37 -2.01 4.76
N ASN A 11 4.60 -3.10 4.62
CA ASN A 11 4.88 -4.12 3.62
C ASN A 11 4.81 -3.57 2.20
N TYR A 12 3.78 -2.78 1.89
CA TYR A 12 3.64 -2.18 0.56
C TYR A 12 4.76 -1.16 0.26
N THR A 13 5.04 -0.22 1.18
CA THR A 13 6.00 0.86 0.95
C THR A 13 7.45 0.38 0.89
N SER A 14 7.79 -0.73 1.56
CA SER A 14 9.13 -1.32 1.49
C SER A 14 9.45 -1.97 0.15
N ASP A 15 8.44 -2.51 -0.54
CA ASP A 15 8.59 -3.13 -1.85
C ASP A 15 7.28 -2.95 -2.64
N PRO A 16 7.02 -1.82 -3.30
CA PRO A 16 5.71 -1.53 -3.89
C PRO A 16 5.47 -2.24 -5.23
N ASP A 17 6.49 -2.84 -5.83
CA ASP A 17 6.43 -3.41 -7.18
C ASP A 17 5.54 -4.67 -7.23
N ALA A 18 4.62 -4.72 -8.21
CA ALA A 18 3.72 -5.85 -8.43
C ALA A 18 4.47 -7.17 -8.69
N LYS A 19 5.67 -7.11 -9.28
CA LYS A 19 6.49 -8.29 -9.55
C LYS A 19 6.87 -9.04 -8.26
N ASN A 20 6.88 -8.37 -7.11
CA ASN A 20 7.27 -8.95 -5.84
C ASN A 20 6.07 -9.50 -5.02
N ASP A 21 4.85 -9.33 -5.50
CA ASP A 21 3.64 -9.78 -4.80
C ASP A 21 3.61 -11.31 -4.62
N HIS A 22 4.25 -12.07 -5.51
CA HIS A 22 4.35 -13.54 -5.41
C HIS A 22 5.02 -14.05 -4.12
N LYS A 23 5.76 -13.20 -3.40
CA LYS A 23 6.42 -13.53 -2.13
C LYS A 23 5.45 -13.58 -0.94
N TYR A 24 4.24 -13.03 -1.10
CA TYR A 24 3.27 -12.88 -0.03
C TYR A 24 2.10 -13.86 -0.18
N CYS A 25 1.36 -14.09 0.91
CA CYS A 25 0.13 -14.89 0.86
C CYS A 25 -0.95 -14.21 0.01
N LYS A 26 -1.96 -14.97 -0.45
CA LYS A 26 -3.02 -14.44 -1.33
C LYS A 26 -3.72 -13.22 -0.76
N GLU A 27 -3.97 -13.20 0.55
CA GLU A 27 -4.62 -12.06 1.22
C GLU A 27 -3.78 -10.79 1.11
N MET A 28 -2.48 -10.89 1.43
CA MET A 28 -1.54 -9.78 1.31
C MET A 28 -1.31 -9.33 -0.13
N GLN A 29 -1.38 -10.25 -1.11
CA GLN A 29 -1.33 -9.89 -2.52
C GLN A 29 -2.50 -8.98 -2.92
N GLU A 30 -3.72 -9.28 -2.46
CA GLU A 30 -4.89 -8.44 -2.74
C GLU A 30 -4.78 -7.08 -2.05
N ILE A 31 -4.32 -7.04 -0.80
CA ILE A 31 -4.09 -5.78 -0.07
C ILE A 31 -3.08 -4.90 -0.81
N ARG A 32 -1.97 -5.47 -1.25
CA ARG A 32 -0.92 -4.75 -1.99
C ARG A 32 -1.40 -4.25 -3.35
N LYS A 33 -2.25 -5.00 -4.05
CA LYS A 33 -2.89 -4.54 -5.29
C LYS A 33 -3.79 -3.33 -5.06
N GLU A 34 -4.61 -3.36 -4.03
CA GLU A 34 -5.51 -2.25 -3.68
C GLU A 34 -4.73 -1.00 -3.26
N LEU A 35 -3.71 -1.13 -2.39
CA LEU A 35 -2.84 -0.02 -2.01
C LEU A 35 -2.13 0.61 -3.22
N ARG A 36 -1.65 -0.23 -4.14
CA ARG A 36 -1.00 0.22 -5.38
C ARG A 36 -1.96 0.94 -6.29
N LYS A 37 -3.18 0.43 -6.44
CA LYS A 37 -4.23 1.06 -7.24
C LYS A 37 -4.55 2.46 -6.70
N LEU A 38 -4.73 2.58 -5.39
CA LEU A 38 -4.95 3.85 -4.70
C LEU A 38 -3.79 4.85 -4.94
N ASP A 39 -2.54 4.38 -4.83
CA ASP A 39 -1.35 5.19 -5.09
C ASP A 39 -1.31 5.69 -6.54
N GLN A 40 -1.62 4.83 -7.50
CA GLN A 40 -1.66 5.16 -8.92
C GLN A 40 -2.80 6.13 -9.26
N GLU A 41 -3.98 5.93 -8.71
CA GLU A 41 -5.13 6.83 -8.88
C GLU A 41 -4.82 8.22 -8.30
N THR A 42 -4.27 8.27 -7.09
CA THR A 42 -3.87 9.53 -6.45
C THR A 42 -2.82 10.28 -7.29
N LYS A 43 -1.81 9.57 -7.80
CA LYS A 43 -0.80 10.14 -8.69
C LYS A 43 -1.37 10.64 -10.01
N ARG A 44 -2.34 9.91 -10.59
CA ARG A 44 -3.03 10.32 -11.81
C ARG A 44 -3.80 11.63 -11.62
N ASP A 45 -4.34 11.84 -10.42
CA ASP A 45 -5.09 13.05 -10.06
C ASP A 45 -4.16 14.20 -9.60
N GLY A 46 -2.83 14.01 -9.69
CA GLY A 46 -1.82 15.02 -9.33
C GLY A 46 -1.46 15.07 -7.85
N GLY A 47 -1.96 14.13 -7.05
CA GLY A 47 -1.67 14.00 -5.63
C GLY A 47 -0.52 13.03 -5.33
N VAL A 48 -0.17 12.95 -4.05
CA VAL A 48 0.74 11.95 -3.49
C VAL A 48 0.16 11.49 -2.15
N ILE A 49 0.16 10.19 -1.90
CA ILE A 49 -0.23 9.66 -0.59
C ILE A 49 0.94 9.81 0.37
N ASP A 50 0.72 10.51 1.49
CA ASP A 50 1.69 10.57 2.58
C ASP A 50 1.57 9.32 3.46
N TRP A 51 2.25 8.26 3.02
CA TRP A 51 2.33 7.01 3.76
C TRP A 51 2.99 7.17 5.14
N ASN A 52 3.89 8.15 5.31
CA ASN A 52 4.54 8.40 6.60
C ASN A 52 3.58 9.02 7.60
N TYR A 53 2.74 9.96 7.16
CA TYR A 53 1.65 10.50 7.98
C TYR A 53 0.71 9.38 8.40
N MET A 54 0.30 8.51 7.46
CA MET A 54 -0.57 7.39 7.81
C MET A 54 0.07 6.40 8.79
N LEU A 55 1.38 6.16 8.69
CA LEU A 55 2.11 5.25 9.58
C LEU A 55 2.35 5.80 10.99
N ASN A 56 2.44 7.12 11.15
CA ASN A 56 2.90 7.72 12.41
C ASN A 56 1.83 8.55 13.14
N ASP A 57 0.90 9.17 12.41
CA ASP A 57 0.00 10.19 12.96
C ASP A 57 -1.48 9.77 12.97
N MET A 58 -1.85 8.75 12.18
CA MET A 58 -3.25 8.34 11.99
C MET A 58 -3.61 6.97 12.57
N MET A 59 -2.60 6.12 12.85
CA MET A 59 -2.74 4.78 13.44
C MET A 59 -2.07 4.70 14.81
#